data_AF-A0A1Y3AY07-F1
#
_entry.id   AF-A0A1Y3AY07-F1
#
_cell.length_a   1.000
_cell.length_b   1.000
_cell.length_c   1.000
_cell.angle_alpha   90.00
_cell.angle_beta   90.00
_cell.angle_gamma   90.00
#
_symmetry.space_group_name_H-M   'P 1'
#
loop_
_entity.id
_entity.type
_entity.pdbx_description
1 polymer ?
#
loop_
_entity_poly.entity_id
_entity_poly.type
_entity_poly.pdbx_seq_one_letter_code
_entity_poly.pdbx_strand_id
1 'polypeptide(L)'
;MAKSSSFKPELQQQSSINEELDKIENFFQQLQRPKNLNEIRDRTEKFCQQHSERKIILITSGGTTVPMEHNTVRFIDNFSAGTRGSASVE
;
A
#
# COMPACT_ATOMS: atom_id res chain seq x y z
N MET A 1 -32.51 6.76 -39.33
CA MET A 1 -31.59 7.60 -38.54
C MET A 1 -31.49 7.02 -37.14
N ALA A 2 -30.53 6.13 -36.88
CA ALA A 2 -30.23 5.66 -35.53
C ALA A 2 -29.08 6.52 -34.98
N LYS A 3 -29.35 7.29 -33.92
CA LYS A 3 -28.30 8.01 -33.19
C LYS A 3 -27.49 6.96 -32.42
N SER A 4 -26.24 6.74 -32.83
CA SER A 4 -25.28 5.98 -32.04
C SER A 4 -25.00 6.78 -30.76
N SER A 5 -25.46 6.28 -29.62
CA SER A 5 -25.01 6.77 -28.32
C SER A 5 -23.53 6.41 -28.19
N SER A 6 -22.66 7.41 -28.28
CA SER A 6 -21.24 7.25 -27.98
C SER A 6 -21.10 6.79 -26.53
N PHE A 7 -20.75 5.52 -26.35
CA PHE A 7 -20.30 5.01 -25.07
C PHE A 7 -18.97 5.70 -24.76
N LYS A 8 -18.93 6.52 -23.69
CA LYS A 8 -17.72 7.21 -23.21
C LYS A 8 -17.20 6.49 -21.96
N PRO A 9 -16.40 5.42 -22.10
CA PRO A 9 -15.94 4.60 -20.97
C PRO A 9 -15.00 5.36 -20.00
N GLU A 10 -14.36 6.43 -20.46
CA GLU A 10 -13.33 7.18 -19.70
C GLU A 10 -13.89 7.94 -18.48
N LEU A 11 -15.09 8.54 -18.60
CA LEU A 11 -15.72 9.30 -17.52
C LEU A 11 -16.18 8.42 -16.35
N GLN A 12 -16.59 7.17 -16.63
CA GLN A 12 -17.00 6.21 -15.58
C GLN A 12 -15.80 5.55 -14.89
N GLN A 13 -14.68 5.37 -15.59
CA GLN A 13 -13.43 4.90 -14.97
C GLN A 13 -12.79 5.96 -14.09
N GLN A 14 -12.80 7.23 -14.50
CA GLN A 14 -12.26 8.33 -13.69
C GLN A 14 -13.09 8.64 -12.44
N SER A 15 -14.42 8.52 -12.49
CA SER A 15 -15.22 8.66 -11.26
C SER A 15 -14.91 7.55 -10.25
N SER A 16 -14.75 6.32 -10.74
CA SER A 16 -14.40 5.16 -9.89
C SER A 16 -13.02 5.28 -9.25
N ILE A 17 -12.02 5.85 -9.94
CA ILE A 17 -10.67 6.02 -9.39
C ILE A 17 -10.68 7.08 -8.27
N ASN A 18 -11.41 8.18 -8.46
CA ASN A 18 -11.44 9.27 -7.50
C ASN A 18 -12.13 8.84 -6.20
N GLU A 19 -13.23 8.09 -6.30
CA GLU A 19 -13.90 7.50 -5.13
C GLU A 19 -13.00 6.55 -4.35
N GLU A 20 -12.11 5.83 -5.04
CA GLU A 20 -11.15 4.92 -4.41
C GLU A 20 -10.01 5.68 -3.71
N LEU A 21 -9.50 6.74 -4.33
CA LEU A 21 -8.51 7.65 -3.73
C LEU A 21 -9.07 8.33 -2.47
N ASP A 22 -10.32 8.80 -2.53
CA ASP A 22 -11.00 9.40 -1.37
C ASP A 22 -11.13 8.39 -0.22
N LYS A 23 -11.45 7.12 -0.51
CA LYS A 23 -11.50 6.06 0.51
C LYS A 23 -10.14 5.79 1.14
N ILE A 24 -9.07 5.77 0.32
CA ILE A 24 -7.70 5.56 0.77
C ILE A 24 -7.25 6.72 1.67
N GLU A 25 -7.54 7.96 1.27
CA GLU A 25 -7.18 9.13 2.06
C GLU A 25 -7.92 9.13 3.41
N ASN A 26 -9.23 8.87 3.40
CA ASN A 26 -10.03 8.73 4.62
C ASN A 26 -9.50 7.61 5.52
N PHE A 27 -9.09 6.48 4.96
CA PHE A 27 -8.48 5.38 5.70
C PHE A 27 -7.19 5.83 6.41
N PHE A 28 -6.27 6.50 5.72
CA PHE A 28 -5.02 6.95 6.31
C PHE A 28 -5.21 8.07 7.34
N GLN A 29 -6.24 8.91 7.22
CA GLN A 29 -6.58 9.94 8.21
C GLN A 29 -7.04 9.35 9.56
N GLN A 30 -7.64 8.15 9.54
CA GLN A 30 -8.09 7.46 10.75
C GLN A 30 -6.98 6.72 11.49
N LEU A 31 -5.84 6.48 10.83
CA LEU A 31 -4.72 5.73 11.39
C LEU A 31 -3.70 6.67 12.04
N GLN A 32 -3.15 6.23 13.18
CA GLN A 32 -2.01 6.91 13.76
C GLN A 32 -0.77 6.66 12.88
N ARG A 33 -0.22 7.74 12.32
CA ARG A 33 1.04 7.69 11.57
C ARG A 33 2.16 7.13 12.45
N PRO A 34 2.89 6.09 12.00
CA PRO A 34 4.04 5.57 12.74
C PRO A 34 5.08 6.68 12.97
N LYS A 35 5.61 6.78 14.20
CA LYS A 35 6.56 7.83 14.60
C LYS A 35 7.83 7.86 13.75
N ASN A 36 8.26 6.69 13.27
CA ASN A 36 9.46 6.49 12.47
C ASN A 36 9.20 6.53 10.95
N LEU A 37 7.99 6.87 10.49
CA LEU A 37 7.66 6.83 9.05
C LEU A 37 8.58 7.75 8.23
N ASN A 38 8.90 8.94 8.73
CA ASN A 38 9.79 9.88 8.04
C ASN A 38 11.21 9.32 7.90
N GLU A 39 11.75 8.74 8.99
CA GLU A 39 13.07 8.12 8.96
C GLU A 39 13.14 6.97 7.95
N ILE A 40 12.15 6.08 7.96
CA ILE A 40 12.09 4.95 7.01
C ILE A 40 11.99 5.46 5.57
N ARG A 41 11.18 6.48 5.32
CA ARG A 41 11.02 7.08 4.00
C ARG A 41 12.35 7.66 3.52
N ASP A 42 13.01 8.47 4.33
CA ASP A 42 14.26 9.13 3.97
C ASP A 42 15.39 8.09 3.73
N ARG A 43 15.43 7.00 4.51
CA ARG A 43 16.37 5.89 4.30
C ARG A 43 16.09 5.13 3.00
N THR A 44 14.82 4.84 2.73
CA THR A 44 14.40 4.17 1.49
C THR A 44 14.72 5.01 0.26
N GLU A 45 14.45 6.31 0.33
CA GLU A 45 14.76 7.25 -0.75
C GLU A 45 16.26 7.30 -1.04
N LYS A 46 17.10 7.42 0.00
CA LYS A 46 18.56 7.38 -0.14
C LYS A 46 19.05 6.07 -0.76
N PHE A 47 18.50 4.93 -0.35
CA PHE A 47 18.84 3.62 -0.93
C PHE A 47 18.50 3.56 -2.43
N CYS A 48 17.30 3.99 -2.81
CA CYS A 48 16.88 4.02 -4.22
C CYS A 48 17.76 4.96 -5.06
N GLN A 49 18.09 6.14 -4.54
CA GLN A 49 18.98 7.09 -5.20
C GLN A 49 20.40 6.51 -5.39
N GLN A 50 20.95 5.85 -4.35
CA GLN A 50 22.27 5.23 -4.41
C GLN A 50 22.35 4.08 -5.43
N HIS A 51 21.22 3.46 -5.76
CA HIS A 51 21.14 2.32 -6.66
C HIS A 51 20.32 2.57 -7.93
N SER A 52 20.22 3.83 -8.39
CA SER A 52 19.41 4.24 -9.55
C SER A 52 19.69 3.43 -10.83
N GLU A 53 20.95 3.01 -11.03
CA GLU A 53 21.40 2.26 -12.20
C GLU A 53 21.17 0.75 -12.09
N ARG A 54 20.60 0.27 -10.98
CA ARG A 54 20.33 -1.16 -10.72
C ARG A 54 18.84 -1.43 -10.71
N LYS A 55 18.45 -2.65 -11.07
CA LYS A 55 17.08 -3.11 -10.89
C LYS A 55 16.82 -3.30 -9.39
N ILE A 56 15.78 -2.68 -8.88
CA ILE A 56 15.35 -2.77 -7.48
C ILE A 56 14.04 -3.56 -7.43
N ILE A 57 13.96 -4.50 -6.49
CA ILE A 57 12.73 -5.23 -6.17
C ILE A 57 12.34 -4.93 -4.71
N LEU A 58 11.06 -4.71 -4.47
CA LEU A 58 10.50 -4.62 -3.11
C LEU A 58 9.81 -5.94 -2.81
N ILE A 59 10.33 -6.67 -1.83
CA ILE A 59 9.71 -7.88 -1.32
C ILE A 59 9.10 -7.55 0.04
N THR A 60 7.79 -7.78 0.18
CA THR A 60 7.12 -7.78 1.48
C THR A 60 7.02 -9.21 1.99
N SER A 61 7.30 -9.43 3.27
CA SER A 61 7.33 -10.75 3.89
C SER A 61 6.92 -10.67 5.36
N GLY A 62 6.43 -11.79 5.89
CA GLY A 62 5.87 -11.87 7.25
C GLY A 62 4.37 -11.57 7.30
N GLY A 63 3.83 -11.64 8.51
CA GLY A 63 2.42 -11.37 8.81
C GLY A 63 2.16 -9.92 9.19
N THR A 64 0.90 -9.51 9.16
CA THR A 64 0.44 -8.24 9.70
C THR A 64 -0.58 -8.47 10.79
N THR A 65 -0.51 -7.68 11.86
CA THR A 65 -1.46 -7.71 12.97
C THR A 65 -2.40 -6.52 12.90
N VAL A 66 -3.68 -6.73 13.20
CA VAL A 66 -4.67 -5.66 13.35
C VAL A 66 -5.12 -5.62 14.81
N PRO A 67 -4.90 -4.50 15.53
CA PRO A 67 -5.35 -4.37 16.92
C PRO A 67 -6.87 -4.26 16.99
N MET A 68 -7.48 -4.92 17.96
CA MET A 68 -8.93 -4.79 18.21
C MET A 68 -9.27 -3.67 19.20
N GLU A 69 -8.30 -3.22 20.00
CA GLU A 69 -8.43 -2.15 21.00
C GLU A 69 -7.24 -1.18 20.95
N HIS A 70 -7.46 0.07 21.38
CA HIS A 70 -6.43 1.12 21.44
C HIS A 70 -5.25 0.71 22.34
N ASN A 71 -5.55 0.22 23.54
CA ASN A 71 -4.58 -0.46 24.39
C ASN A 71 -4.59 -1.93 24.00
N THR A 72 -3.78 -2.27 23.00
CA THR A 72 -3.85 -3.56 22.33
C THR A 72 -3.52 -4.71 23.27
N VAL A 73 -4.54 -5.52 23.58
CA VAL A 73 -4.40 -6.79 24.31
C VAL A 73 -4.85 -7.99 23.46
N ARG A 74 -5.71 -7.75 22.47
CA ARG A 74 -6.12 -8.70 21.45
C ARG A 74 -5.83 -8.15 20.06
N PHE A 75 -5.47 -9.04 19.15
CA PHE A 75 -5.19 -8.71 17.77
C PHE A 75 -5.58 -9.87 16.86
N ILE A 76 -5.91 -9.54 15.62
CA ILE A 76 -6.02 -10.50 14.52
C ILE A 76 -4.66 -10.55 13.85
N ASP A 77 -4.12 -11.75 13.64
CA ASP A 77 -2.83 -11.96 13.00
C ASP A 77 -2.99 -12.75 11.70
N ASN A 78 -2.35 -12.25 10.63
CA ASN A 78 -2.18 -12.98 9.39
C ASN A 78 -0.88 -13.79 9.47
N PHE A 79 -0.95 -15.02 9.97
CA PHE A 79 0.25 -15.84 10.21
C PHE A 79 1.10 -16.04 8.94
N SER A 80 2.39 -15.70 9.06
CA SER A 80 3.40 -15.97 8.04
C SER A 80 4.79 -16.01 8.67
N ALA A 81 5.48 -17.14 8.53
CA ALA A 81 6.87 -17.29 8.99
C ALA A 81 7.89 -16.49 8.15
N GLY A 82 7.47 -15.90 7.03
CA GLY A 82 8.32 -15.12 6.15
C GLY A 82 9.36 -15.91 5.35
N THR A 83 9.40 -17.24 5.48
CA THR A 83 10.38 -18.13 4.82
C THR A 83 10.39 -17.99 3.31
N ARG A 84 9.21 -17.88 2.67
CA ARG A 84 9.12 -17.66 1.21
C ARG A 84 9.78 -16.36 0.77
N GLY A 85 9.56 -15.27 1.52
CA GLY A 85 10.16 -13.98 1.20
C GLY A 85 11.67 -13.98 1.42
N SER A 86 12.16 -14.57 2.51
CA SER A 86 13.60 -14.72 2.77
C SER A 86 14.29 -15.53 1.68
N ALA A 87 13.76 -16.70 1.35
CA ALA A 87 14.32 -17.56 0.31
C ALA A 87 14.23 -16.97 -1.11
N SER A 88 13.37 -15.97 -1.34
CA SER A 88 13.30 -15.26 -2.62
C SER A 88 14.35 -14.14 -2.75
N VAL A 89 14.94 -13.70 -1.63
CA VAL A 89 15.99 -12.66 -1.59
C VAL A 89 17.40 -13.26 -1.64
N GLU A 90 17.56 -14.50 -1.15
CA GLU A 90 18.81 -15.29 -1.22
C GLU A 90 19.26 -15.54 -2.67
#